data_AF-A0A963QNW7-F1
#
_entry.id   AF-A0A963QNW7-F1
#
_cell.length_a   1.000
_cell.length_b   1.000
_cell.length_c   1.000
_cell.angle_alpha   90.00
_cell.angle_beta   90.00
_cell.angle_gamma   90.00
#
_symmetry.space_group_name_H-M   'P 1'
#
loop_
_entity.id
_entity.type
_entity.pdbx_description
1 polymer ?
#
loop_
_entity_poly.entity_id
_entity_poly.type
_entity_poly.pdbx_seq_one_letter_code
_entity_poly.pdbx_strand_id
1 'polypeptide(L)'
;MRSRVSAAEWNARVELAALYRILHHLGMTDLIANHITMRVPGEPGHVLINAYGLLYDEVTASNLYKITLDGDVVLKPDVDLGLNPTGYTIHGAVHSVREDAHVVIHTHSAAGSGVSAMRCGLLPLSQHAGLVERLVGYHDYEGVALNFEERDRLIANLGSGNMLILRNHGLLACGRTCGEAFIYLYRLEMACRIQVAALAGGLENGLSMSDAALENTRQIAVGNPGLVGGKLQWDALVRRMDRIDPSYRE
;
A
#
# COMPACT_ATOMS: atom_id res chain seq x y z
N MET A 1 0.69 8.71 24.25
CA MET A 1 1.14 9.20 22.91
C MET A 1 0.60 10.59 22.55
N ARG A 2 -0.71 10.83 22.48
CA ARG A 2 -1.33 12.07 21.97
C ARG A 2 -0.78 13.40 22.51
N SER A 3 -0.46 13.48 23.79
CA SER A 3 0.11 14.69 24.43
C SER A 3 1.58 14.95 24.09
N ARG A 4 2.26 14.02 23.41
CA ARG A 4 3.70 14.07 23.09
C ARG A 4 3.97 14.48 21.63
N VAL A 5 2.93 14.69 20.82
CA VAL A 5 3.03 14.91 19.37
C VAL A 5 2.18 16.11 18.95
N SER A 6 2.47 16.67 17.77
CA SER A 6 1.66 17.75 17.21
C SER A 6 0.24 17.26 16.85
N ALA A 7 -0.72 18.18 16.75
CA ALA A 7 -2.08 17.83 16.29
C ALA A 7 -2.07 17.24 14.87
N ALA A 8 -1.17 17.71 14.01
CA ALA A 8 -1.02 17.22 12.64
C ALA A 8 -0.46 15.79 12.61
N GLU A 9 0.57 15.49 13.42
CA GLU A 9 1.08 14.12 13.59
C GLU A 9 0.00 13.21 14.19
N TRP A 10 -0.76 13.67 15.20
CA TRP A 10 -1.83 12.87 15.79
C TRP A 10 -2.89 12.48 14.76
N ASN A 11 -3.32 13.42 13.91
CA ASN A 11 -4.26 13.12 12.84
C ASN A 11 -3.69 12.10 11.85
N ALA A 12 -2.42 12.23 11.45
CA ALA A 12 -1.75 11.25 10.59
C ALA A 12 -1.69 9.85 11.23
N ARG A 13 -1.42 9.77 12.54
CA ARG A 13 -1.46 8.51 13.30
C ARG A 13 -2.84 7.86 13.26
N VAL A 14 -3.90 8.64 13.44
CA VAL A 14 -5.29 8.16 13.38
C VAL A 14 -5.65 7.67 11.98
N GLU A 15 -5.28 8.41 10.94
CA GLU A 15 -5.52 7.99 9.55
C GLU A 15 -4.76 6.72 9.19
N LEU A 16 -3.48 6.64 9.56
CA LEU A 16 -2.66 5.45 9.31
C LEU A 16 -3.22 4.23 10.07
N ALA A 17 -3.58 4.38 11.34
CA ALA A 17 -4.21 3.30 12.11
C ALA A 17 -5.53 2.82 11.48
N ALA A 18 -6.36 3.75 10.97
CA ALA A 18 -7.56 3.40 10.23
C ALA A 18 -7.24 2.55 8.99
N LEU A 19 -6.17 2.91 8.25
CA LEU A 19 -5.74 2.19 7.06
C LEU A 19 -5.31 0.75 7.38
N TYR A 20 -4.58 0.54 8.48
CA TYR A 20 -4.26 -0.81 8.99
C TYR A 20 -5.53 -1.63 9.24
N ARG A 21 -6.51 -1.07 9.97
CA ARG A 21 -7.80 -1.75 10.25
C ARG A 21 -8.60 -2.05 8.99
N ILE A 22 -8.59 -1.14 8.03
CA ILE A 22 -9.27 -1.31 6.74
C ILE A 22 -8.66 -2.48 5.96
N LEU A 23 -7.33 -2.55 5.86
CA LEU A 23 -6.66 -3.65 5.15
C LEU A 23 -6.92 -5.00 5.83
N HIS A 24 -6.92 -5.04 7.17
CA HIS A 24 -7.31 -6.23 7.92
C HIS A 24 -8.75 -6.65 7.58
N HIS A 25 -9.70 -5.72 7.67
CA HIS A 25 -11.11 -6.00 7.40
C HIS A 25 -11.36 -6.51 5.96
N LEU A 26 -10.55 -6.10 4.99
CA LEU A 26 -10.64 -6.54 3.59
C LEU A 26 -9.87 -7.84 3.30
N GLY A 27 -9.26 -8.45 4.32
CA GLY A 27 -8.47 -9.69 4.19
C GLY A 27 -7.21 -9.49 3.37
N MET A 28 -6.56 -8.33 3.47
CA MET A 28 -5.34 -7.97 2.74
C MET A 28 -4.10 -7.96 3.65
N THR A 29 -4.10 -8.83 4.66
CA THR A 29 -3.04 -8.98 5.67
C THR A 29 -2.30 -10.30 5.50
N ASP A 30 -1.05 -10.32 5.96
CA ASP A 30 -0.22 -11.51 6.06
C ASP A 30 0.43 -11.51 7.45
N LEU A 31 -0.31 -12.06 8.43
CA LEU A 31 0.07 -12.05 9.85
C LEU A 31 0.68 -10.70 10.28
N ILE A 32 1.97 -10.71 10.62
CA ILE A 32 2.76 -9.55 11.09
C ILE A 32 3.74 -9.03 10.03
N ALA A 33 3.70 -9.56 8.80
CA ALA A 33 4.73 -9.35 7.78
C ALA A 33 4.55 -8.07 6.95
N ASN A 34 3.31 -7.63 6.72
CA ASN A 34 3.02 -6.43 5.94
C ASN A 34 3.40 -5.15 6.71
N HIS A 35 3.57 -4.05 5.96
CA HIS A 35 3.85 -2.73 6.53
C HIS A 35 3.22 -1.60 5.72
N ILE A 36 2.88 -0.51 6.43
CA ILE A 36 2.37 0.73 5.88
C ILE A 36 3.10 1.90 6.52
N THR A 37 3.63 2.80 5.71
CA THR A 37 4.27 4.03 6.20
C THR A 37 3.51 5.27 5.78
N MET A 38 3.52 6.27 6.66
CA MET A 38 2.98 7.60 6.37
C MET A 38 3.95 8.69 6.83
N ARG A 39 4.26 9.66 5.99
CA ARG A 39 5.05 10.84 6.38
C ARG A 39 4.37 11.61 7.51
N VAL A 40 5.17 12.12 8.43
CA VAL A 40 4.69 12.99 9.51
C VAL A 40 4.53 14.42 8.97
N PRO A 41 3.31 14.99 8.96
CA PRO A 41 3.11 16.34 8.44
C PRO A 41 3.89 17.38 9.24
N GLY A 42 4.65 18.22 8.53
CA GLY A 42 5.47 19.28 9.15
C GLY A 42 6.82 18.81 9.69
N GLU A 43 7.16 17.52 9.55
CA GLU A 43 8.45 16.96 9.98
C GLU A 43 9.12 16.21 8.81
N PRO A 44 9.85 16.92 7.92
CA PRO A 44 10.55 16.30 6.80
C PRO A 44 11.49 15.20 7.26
N GLY A 45 11.52 14.09 6.53
CA GLY A 45 12.37 12.95 6.85
C GLY A 45 11.84 12.01 7.95
N HIS A 46 10.65 12.27 8.51
CA HIS A 46 10.02 11.38 9.49
C HIS A 46 8.79 10.66 8.91
N VAL A 47 8.66 9.38 9.25
CA VAL A 47 7.50 8.54 8.89
C VAL A 47 6.97 7.76 10.09
N LEU A 48 5.71 7.37 10.03
CA LEU A 48 5.02 6.51 10.98
C LEU A 48 4.98 5.08 10.45
N ILE A 49 5.07 4.08 11.31
CA ILE A 49 4.98 2.64 10.97
C ILE A 49 4.44 1.82 12.17
N ASN A 50 3.89 0.63 11.92
CA ASN A 50 3.46 -0.29 12.98
C ASN A 50 4.62 -0.85 13.80
N ALA A 51 4.34 -1.20 15.06
CA ALA A 51 5.23 -2.02 15.85
C ALA A 51 5.24 -3.46 15.31
N TYR A 52 6.43 -4.02 15.11
CA TYR A 52 6.58 -5.38 14.59
C TYR A 52 6.19 -6.42 15.64
N GLY A 53 5.22 -7.27 15.29
CA GLY A 53 4.60 -8.22 16.19
C GLY A 53 3.11 -7.96 16.42
N LEU A 54 2.62 -6.74 16.15
CA LEU A 54 1.19 -6.47 16.13
C LEU A 54 0.56 -7.00 14.85
N LEU A 55 -0.60 -7.62 14.98
CA LEU A 55 -1.54 -7.79 13.88
C LEU A 55 -2.11 -6.41 13.48
N TYR A 56 -2.56 -6.30 12.23
CA TYR A 56 -3.10 -5.04 11.72
C TYR A 56 -4.36 -4.58 12.47
N ASP A 57 -5.13 -5.50 13.05
CA ASP A 57 -6.28 -5.23 13.92
C ASP A 57 -5.91 -4.91 15.37
N GLU A 58 -4.62 -4.81 15.70
CA GLU A 58 -4.16 -4.31 17.01
C GLU A 58 -3.57 -2.90 16.88
N VAL A 59 -3.33 -2.40 15.68
CA VAL A 59 -2.72 -1.08 15.45
C VAL A 59 -3.66 0.04 15.89
N THR A 60 -3.14 1.00 16.65
CA THR A 60 -3.84 2.21 17.10
C THR A 60 -2.98 3.45 16.83
N ALA A 61 -3.56 4.65 16.89
CA ALA A 61 -2.81 5.88 16.72
C ALA A 61 -1.66 6.03 17.74
N SER A 62 -1.87 5.53 18.95
CA SER A 62 -0.92 5.59 20.06
C SER A 62 0.21 4.56 19.99
N ASN A 63 0.00 3.42 19.33
CA ASN A 63 0.99 2.34 19.26
C ASN A 63 1.87 2.34 17.99
N LEU A 64 1.74 3.35 17.14
CA LEU A 64 2.63 3.57 15.99
C LEU A 64 4.00 4.11 16.43
N TYR A 65 5.05 3.63 15.79
CA TYR A 65 6.39 4.20 15.85
C TYR A 65 6.51 5.44 14.96
N LYS A 66 7.35 6.41 15.34
CA LYS A 66 7.90 7.43 14.44
C LYS A 66 9.38 7.15 14.22
N ILE A 67 9.81 7.15 12.97
CA ILE A 67 11.18 6.81 12.55
C ILE A 67 11.71 7.80 11.51
N THR A 68 13.03 7.86 11.36
CA THR A 68 13.71 8.60 10.27
C THR A 68 13.60 7.87 8.95
N LEU A 69 14.06 8.51 7.86
CA LEU A 69 14.17 7.86 6.56
C LEU A 69 15.27 6.77 6.47
N ASP A 70 16.05 6.56 7.53
CA ASP A 70 17.03 5.48 7.60
C ASP A 70 16.59 4.35 8.54
N GLY A 71 15.44 4.52 9.21
CA GLY A 71 14.84 3.53 10.10
C GLY A 71 15.16 3.74 11.57
N ASP A 72 15.85 4.83 11.92
CA ASP A 72 16.16 5.16 13.31
C ASP A 72 14.90 5.58 14.07
N VAL A 73 14.74 5.06 15.29
CA VAL A 73 13.59 5.39 16.14
C VAL A 73 13.68 6.82 16.66
N VAL A 74 12.69 7.64 16.30
CA VAL A 74 12.52 9.01 16.81
C VAL A 74 11.56 9.03 17.99
N LEU A 75 10.47 8.28 17.91
CA LEU A 75 9.48 8.16 18.98
C LEU A 75 8.92 6.75 19.04
N LYS A 76 9.08 6.08 20.19
CA LYS A 76 8.50 4.77 20.44
C LYS A 76 7.17 4.86 21.22
N PRO A 77 6.21 3.97 20.92
CA PRO A 77 5.03 3.74 21.74
C PRO A 77 5.37 3.01 23.06
N ASP A 78 4.37 2.86 23.92
CA ASP A 78 4.51 2.18 25.22
C ASP A 78 4.28 0.65 25.11
N VAL A 79 4.40 0.09 23.90
CA VAL A 79 4.40 -1.37 23.66
C VAL A 79 5.84 -1.88 23.59
N ASP A 80 6.11 -3.04 24.21
CA ASP A 80 7.43 -3.67 24.23
C ASP A 80 7.68 -4.52 22.98
N LEU A 81 7.62 -3.86 21.83
CA LEU A 81 7.81 -4.46 20.51
C LEU A 81 8.80 -3.64 19.69
N GLY A 82 9.49 -4.28 18.74
CA GLY A 82 10.50 -3.65 17.89
C GLY A 82 9.95 -3.13 16.56
N LEU A 83 10.86 -2.88 15.62
CA LEU A 83 10.56 -2.61 14.22
C LEU A 83 10.98 -3.81 13.36
N ASN A 84 10.37 -3.94 12.19
CA ASN A 84 10.81 -4.89 11.18
C ASN A 84 11.88 -4.20 10.30
N PRO A 85 13.18 -4.58 10.37
CA PRO A 85 14.24 -3.92 9.62
C PRO A 85 14.06 -4.00 8.10
N THR A 86 13.47 -5.10 7.60
CA THR A 86 13.22 -5.26 6.16
C THR A 86 12.06 -4.40 5.69
N GLY A 87 11.01 -4.28 6.51
CA GLY A 87 9.81 -3.55 6.12
C GLY A 87 10.02 -2.05 5.90
N TYR A 88 10.97 -1.46 6.62
CA TYR A 88 11.29 -0.04 6.44
C TYR A 88 12.10 0.26 5.16
N THR A 89 12.98 -0.64 4.71
CA THR A 89 13.95 -0.31 3.66
C THR A 89 13.29 0.04 2.32
N ILE A 90 12.28 -0.73 1.88
CA ILE A 90 11.54 -0.44 0.65
C ILE A 90 10.79 0.89 0.76
N HIS A 91 10.14 1.12 1.89
CA HIS A 91 9.35 2.33 2.13
C HIS A 91 10.25 3.57 2.20
N GLY A 92 11.42 3.45 2.82
CA GLY A 92 12.43 4.49 2.88
C GLY A 92 13.00 4.87 1.53
N ALA A 93 13.24 3.90 0.66
CA ALA A 93 13.65 4.15 -0.72
C ALA A 93 12.59 4.96 -1.48
N VAL A 94 11.31 4.60 -1.36
CA VAL A 94 10.23 5.38 -2.01
C VAL A 94 10.15 6.79 -1.41
N HIS A 95 10.16 6.91 -0.08
CA HIS A 95 10.09 8.22 0.58
C HIS A 95 11.36 9.07 0.42
N SER A 96 12.52 8.53 0.05
CA SER A 96 13.72 9.35 -0.15
C SER A 96 13.70 10.13 -1.46
N VAL A 97 12.97 9.63 -2.47
CA VAL A 97 12.92 10.24 -3.82
C VAL A 97 11.55 10.77 -4.24
N ARG A 98 10.46 10.31 -3.59
CA ARG A 98 9.09 10.72 -3.91
C ARG A 98 8.51 11.54 -2.77
N GLU A 99 8.71 12.85 -2.82
CA GLU A 99 8.11 13.78 -1.84
C GLU A 99 6.58 13.69 -1.82
N ASP A 100 5.97 13.44 -2.99
CA ASP A 100 4.52 13.28 -3.17
C ASP A 100 3.97 11.95 -2.64
N ALA A 101 4.82 10.93 -2.44
CA ALA A 101 4.45 9.68 -1.79
C ALA A 101 4.37 9.90 -0.27
N HIS A 102 3.24 10.42 0.21
CA HIS A 102 2.97 10.59 1.63
C HIS A 102 2.65 9.28 2.34
N VAL A 103 2.03 8.33 1.64
CA VAL A 103 1.67 7.00 2.15
C VAL A 103 2.22 5.95 1.21
N VAL A 104 2.85 4.91 1.77
CA VAL A 104 3.32 3.73 1.03
C VAL A 104 2.75 2.49 1.71
N ILE A 105 2.12 1.62 0.92
CA ILE A 105 1.47 0.39 1.39
C ILE A 105 2.12 -0.80 0.69
N HIS A 106 2.48 -1.82 1.44
CA HIS A 106 2.97 -3.10 0.91
C HIS A 106 2.15 -4.27 1.45
N THR A 107 1.81 -5.23 0.59
CA THR A 107 0.99 -6.40 0.96
C THR A 107 1.42 -7.70 0.28
N HIS A 108 1.36 -8.80 1.04
CA HIS A 108 1.48 -10.18 0.57
C HIS A 108 0.13 -10.93 0.50
N SER A 109 -0.90 -10.33 -0.10
CA SER A 109 -2.16 -11.05 -0.30
C SER A 109 -1.93 -12.28 -1.19
N ALA A 110 -2.65 -13.37 -0.95
CA ALA A 110 -2.51 -14.59 -1.75
C ALA A 110 -2.71 -14.33 -3.26
N ALA A 111 -3.66 -13.46 -3.62
CA ALA A 111 -3.91 -13.11 -5.02
C ALA A 111 -2.83 -12.19 -5.60
N GLY A 112 -2.41 -11.16 -4.86
CA GLY A 112 -1.35 -10.24 -5.28
C GLY A 112 -0.02 -10.95 -5.48
N SER A 113 0.40 -11.74 -4.48
CA SER A 113 1.58 -12.59 -4.58
C SER A 113 1.45 -13.65 -5.68
N GLY A 114 0.26 -14.24 -5.84
CA GLY A 114 -0.03 -15.19 -6.93
C GLY A 114 0.22 -14.59 -8.32
N VAL A 115 -0.35 -13.42 -8.61
CA VAL A 115 -0.12 -12.72 -9.89
C VAL A 115 1.33 -12.25 -10.03
N SER A 116 1.97 -11.82 -8.95
CA SER A 116 3.38 -11.42 -8.97
C SER A 116 4.32 -12.54 -9.40
N ALA A 117 3.93 -13.80 -9.17
CA ALA A 117 4.66 -14.99 -9.59
C ALA A 117 4.29 -15.48 -11.00
N MET A 118 3.26 -14.91 -11.65
CA MET A 118 2.87 -15.29 -13.00
C MET A 118 3.82 -14.64 -14.03
N ARG A 119 4.29 -15.43 -15.00
CA ARG A 119 5.10 -14.90 -16.12
C ARG A 119 4.37 -13.78 -16.87
N CYS A 120 3.07 -13.93 -17.06
CA CYS A 120 2.22 -12.94 -17.75
C CYS A 120 2.02 -11.64 -16.97
N GLY A 121 2.38 -11.59 -15.68
CA GLY A 121 2.06 -10.45 -14.82
C GLY A 121 0.56 -10.20 -14.75
N LEU A 122 0.16 -8.94 -14.57
CA LEU A 122 -1.22 -8.48 -14.61
C LEU A 122 -1.72 -8.36 -16.05
N LEU A 123 -2.88 -8.97 -16.32
CA LEU A 123 -3.57 -8.99 -17.59
C LEU A 123 -4.84 -8.11 -17.57
N PRO A 124 -5.26 -7.56 -18.73
CA PRO A 124 -6.46 -6.72 -18.89
C PRO A 124 -7.78 -7.51 -18.83
N LEU A 125 -7.98 -8.35 -17.80
CA LEU A 125 -9.10 -9.30 -17.72
C LEU A 125 -10.36 -8.74 -17.03
N SER A 126 -10.28 -7.53 -16.48
CA SER A 126 -11.39 -6.92 -15.77
C SER A 126 -11.31 -5.39 -15.80
N GLN A 127 -12.42 -4.72 -15.56
CA GLN A 127 -12.43 -3.26 -15.42
C GLN A 127 -11.43 -2.77 -14.35
N HIS A 128 -11.24 -3.53 -13.27
CA HIS A 128 -10.21 -3.23 -12.25
C HIS A 128 -8.81 -3.24 -12.86
N ALA A 129 -8.48 -4.25 -13.67
CA ALA A 129 -7.19 -4.31 -14.37
C ALA A 129 -7.03 -3.17 -15.36
N GLY A 130 -8.05 -2.86 -16.17
CA GLY A 130 -8.01 -1.79 -17.17
C GLY A 130 -7.75 -0.40 -16.58
N LEU A 131 -8.08 -0.18 -15.30
CA LEU A 131 -7.80 1.05 -14.58
C LEU A 131 -6.33 1.20 -14.15
N VAL A 132 -5.56 0.10 -14.05
CA VAL A 132 -4.23 0.12 -13.40
C VAL A 132 -3.12 -0.54 -14.21
N GLU A 133 -3.41 -1.38 -15.19
CA GLU A 133 -2.40 -2.25 -15.86
C GLU A 133 -1.25 -1.48 -16.54
N ARG A 134 -1.50 -0.26 -17.05
CA ARG A 134 -0.47 0.58 -17.68
C ARG A 134 0.20 1.53 -16.69
N LEU A 135 -0.27 1.54 -15.45
CA LEU A 135 0.21 2.39 -14.37
C LEU A 135 1.03 1.60 -13.34
N VAL A 136 1.15 0.28 -13.51
CA VAL A 136 1.89 -0.61 -12.64
C VAL A 136 3.27 -0.91 -13.24
N GLY A 137 4.32 -0.60 -12.47
CA GLY A 137 5.67 -1.06 -12.77
C GLY A 137 5.92 -2.46 -12.22
N TYR A 138 7.06 -3.05 -12.58
CA TYR A 138 7.50 -4.35 -12.07
C TYR A 138 8.90 -4.24 -11.50
N HIS A 139 9.14 -4.91 -10.38
CA HIS A 139 10.47 -5.04 -9.80
C HIS A 139 10.76 -6.52 -9.55
N ASP A 140 11.91 -6.98 -10.01
CA ASP A 140 12.32 -8.39 -9.90
C ASP A 140 12.72 -8.72 -8.45
N TYR A 141 12.55 -9.97 -8.05
CA TYR A 141 12.88 -10.42 -6.70
C TYR A 141 14.39 -10.57 -6.52
N GLU A 142 14.98 -9.90 -5.53
CA GLU A 142 16.42 -9.97 -5.24
C GLU A 142 16.75 -10.68 -3.92
N GLY A 143 15.72 -11.22 -3.23
CA GLY A 143 15.85 -11.93 -1.97
C GLY A 143 15.24 -11.17 -0.79
N VAL A 144 15.43 -11.71 0.42
CA VAL A 144 14.92 -11.11 1.67
C VAL A 144 15.89 -10.04 2.21
N ALA A 145 17.16 -10.08 1.77
CA ALA A 145 18.21 -9.18 2.22
C ALA A 145 18.25 -7.94 1.32
N LEU A 146 17.81 -6.81 1.87
CA LEU A 146 17.78 -5.54 1.13
C LEU A 146 19.17 -4.95 1.09
N ASN A 147 19.76 -4.89 -0.11
CA ASN A 147 21.00 -4.16 -0.35
C ASN A 147 20.67 -2.71 -0.77
N PHE A 148 21.59 -1.77 -0.56
CA PHE A 148 21.36 -0.36 -0.95
C PHE A 148 21.20 -0.17 -2.47
N GLU A 149 21.79 -1.03 -3.29
CA GLU A 149 21.72 -0.97 -4.76
C GLU A 149 20.34 -1.39 -5.30
N GLU A 150 19.59 -2.23 -4.58
CA GLU A 150 18.22 -2.63 -4.89
C GLU A 150 17.28 -1.42 -4.81
N ARG A 151 17.54 -0.49 -3.87
CA ARG A 151 16.74 0.73 -3.71
C ARG A 151 16.69 1.54 -5.00
N ASP A 152 17.83 1.75 -5.66
CA ASP A 152 17.91 2.53 -6.89
C ASP A 152 17.12 1.87 -8.03
N ARG A 153 17.19 0.54 -8.15
CA ARG A 153 16.40 -0.22 -9.14
C ARG A 153 14.91 -0.19 -8.84
N LEU A 154 14.52 -0.34 -7.57
CA LEU A 154 13.13 -0.25 -7.15
C LEU A 154 12.53 1.12 -7.48
N ILE A 155 13.28 2.19 -7.21
CA ILE A 155 12.91 3.57 -7.53
C ILE A 155 12.78 3.76 -9.04
N ALA A 156 13.75 3.26 -9.82
CA ALA A 156 13.71 3.35 -11.28
C ALA A 156 12.50 2.61 -11.86
N ASN A 157 12.18 1.44 -11.33
CA ASN A 157 11.02 0.64 -11.74
C ASN A 157 9.69 1.28 -11.35
N LEU A 158 9.63 2.00 -10.22
CA LEU A 158 8.45 2.78 -9.83
C LEU A 158 8.28 3.99 -10.75
N GLY A 159 9.38 4.66 -11.09
CA GLY A 159 9.39 5.87 -11.92
C GLY A 159 8.44 6.94 -11.38
N SER A 160 7.63 7.52 -12.27
CA SER A 160 6.55 8.45 -11.92
C SER A 160 5.23 7.77 -11.54
N GLY A 161 5.18 6.44 -11.59
CA GLY A 161 4.00 5.65 -11.24
C GLY A 161 3.74 5.61 -9.74
N ASN A 162 2.65 4.94 -9.37
CA ASN A 162 2.20 4.81 -7.98
C ASN A 162 2.02 3.37 -7.53
N MET A 163 2.31 2.40 -8.39
CA MET A 163 2.07 0.98 -8.13
C MET A 163 3.23 0.14 -8.67
N LEU A 164 3.62 -0.85 -7.90
CA LEU A 164 4.54 -1.90 -8.32
C LEU A 164 3.94 -3.27 -8.03
N ILE A 165 4.16 -4.19 -8.97
CA ILE A 165 4.15 -5.62 -8.69
C ILE A 165 5.60 -6.01 -8.40
N LEU A 166 5.85 -6.41 -7.16
CA LEU A 166 7.13 -6.98 -6.75
C LEU A 166 7.08 -8.47 -7.10
N ARG A 167 7.79 -8.88 -8.15
CA ARG A 167 7.78 -10.25 -8.67
C ARG A 167 8.05 -11.23 -7.53
N ASN A 168 7.32 -12.34 -7.52
CA ASN A 168 7.44 -13.40 -6.51
C ASN A 168 7.26 -12.96 -5.05
N HIS A 169 6.72 -11.76 -4.80
CA HIS A 169 6.68 -11.16 -3.47
C HIS A 169 5.28 -10.63 -3.16
N GLY A 170 4.83 -9.59 -3.85
CA GLY A 170 3.53 -8.97 -3.55
C GLY A 170 3.30 -7.66 -4.28
N LEU A 171 2.48 -6.80 -3.66
CA LEU A 171 2.05 -5.53 -4.24
C LEU A 171 2.59 -4.36 -3.43
N LEU A 172 2.92 -3.27 -4.10
CA LEU A 172 3.24 -1.99 -3.46
C LEU A 172 2.44 -0.88 -4.14
N ALA A 173 1.91 0.04 -3.33
CA ALA A 173 1.27 1.25 -3.83
C ALA A 173 1.66 2.47 -2.98
N CYS A 174 1.73 3.64 -3.61
CA CYS A 174 1.97 4.91 -2.92
C CYS A 174 1.03 6.02 -3.38
N GLY A 175 0.78 7.00 -2.52
CA GLY A 175 -0.11 8.13 -2.82
C GLY A 175 0.07 9.31 -1.88
N ARG A 176 -0.61 10.42 -2.18
CA ARG A 176 -0.53 11.68 -1.41
C ARG A 176 -1.37 11.64 -0.13
N THR A 177 -2.29 10.70 -0.04
CA THR A 177 -3.18 10.49 1.12
C THR A 177 -3.42 8.99 1.33
N CYS A 178 -3.91 8.62 2.53
CA CYS A 178 -4.32 7.24 2.80
C CYS A 178 -5.36 6.74 1.79
N GLY A 179 -6.35 7.56 1.44
CA GLY A 179 -7.39 7.19 0.48
C GLY A 179 -6.87 6.97 -0.94
N GLU A 180 -5.91 7.77 -1.38
CA GLU A 180 -5.30 7.62 -2.71
C GLU A 180 -4.40 6.37 -2.79
N ALA A 181 -3.50 6.18 -1.82
CA ALA A 181 -2.66 4.98 -1.78
C ALA A 181 -3.52 3.71 -1.67
N PHE A 182 -4.58 3.77 -0.85
CA PHE A 182 -5.54 2.68 -0.70
C PHE A 182 -6.26 2.34 -2.02
N ILE A 183 -6.78 3.32 -2.76
CA ILE A 183 -7.56 3.01 -3.97
C ILE A 183 -6.70 2.41 -5.08
N TYR A 184 -5.43 2.81 -5.18
CA TYR A 184 -4.47 2.17 -6.07
C TYR A 184 -4.25 0.70 -5.69
N LEU A 185 -3.91 0.45 -4.42
CA LEU A 185 -3.70 -0.92 -3.93
C LEU A 185 -4.97 -1.78 -4.08
N TYR A 186 -6.13 -1.26 -3.71
CA TYR A 186 -7.40 -1.97 -3.76
C TYR A 186 -7.75 -2.40 -5.20
N ARG A 187 -7.57 -1.51 -6.18
CA ARG A 187 -7.83 -1.86 -7.58
C ARG A 187 -6.87 -2.92 -8.09
N LEU A 188 -5.59 -2.79 -7.75
CA LEU A 188 -4.58 -3.77 -8.10
C LEU A 188 -4.89 -5.14 -7.48
N GLU A 189 -5.21 -5.17 -6.18
CA GLU A 189 -5.62 -6.38 -5.47
C GLU A 189 -6.86 -7.03 -6.10
N MET A 190 -7.90 -6.24 -6.39
CA MET A 190 -9.11 -6.77 -7.00
C MET A 190 -8.85 -7.29 -8.41
N ALA A 191 -8.01 -6.62 -9.19
CA ALA A 191 -7.57 -7.09 -10.49
C ALA A 191 -6.84 -8.44 -10.37
N CYS A 192 -5.95 -8.58 -9.39
CA CYS A 192 -5.25 -9.83 -9.10
C CYS A 192 -6.21 -10.97 -8.68
N ARG A 193 -7.15 -10.69 -7.76
CA ARG A 193 -8.17 -11.67 -7.33
C ARG A 193 -8.99 -12.18 -8.51
N ILE A 194 -9.45 -11.26 -9.37
CA ILE A 194 -10.22 -11.62 -10.56
C ILE A 194 -9.37 -12.41 -11.54
N GLN A 195 -8.11 -12.02 -11.77
CA GLN A 195 -7.22 -12.76 -12.66
C GLN A 195 -6.96 -14.19 -12.18
N VAL A 196 -6.67 -14.39 -10.89
CA VAL A 196 -6.48 -15.74 -10.32
C VAL A 196 -7.74 -16.59 -10.51
N ALA A 197 -8.93 -16.02 -10.28
CA ALA A 197 -10.19 -16.72 -10.49
C ALA A 197 -10.45 -17.02 -11.98
N ALA A 198 -10.20 -16.05 -12.87
CA ALA A 198 -10.42 -16.19 -14.31
C ALA A 198 -9.47 -17.22 -14.95
N LEU A 199 -8.24 -17.33 -14.43
CA LEU A 199 -7.22 -18.24 -14.94
C LEU A 199 -7.13 -19.56 -14.19
N ALA A 200 -8.07 -19.87 -13.29
CA ALA A 200 -8.07 -21.11 -12.51
C ALA A 200 -8.07 -22.38 -13.39
N GLY A 201 -8.58 -22.27 -14.63
CA GLY A 201 -8.57 -23.35 -15.62
C GLY A 201 -7.40 -23.33 -16.63
N GLY A 202 -6.47 -22.37 -16.54
CA GLY A 202 -5.39 -22.18 -17.51
C GLY A 202 -5.39 -20.78 -18.16
N LEU A 203 -4.22 -20.35 -18.64
CA LEU A 203 -4.00 -19.01 -19.23
C LEU A 203 -4.85 -18.77 -20.49
N GLU A 204 -5.08 -19.82 -21.26
CA GLU A 204 -5.86 -19.85 -22.49
C GLU A 204 -7.34 -19.50 -22.30
N ASN A 205 -7.85 -19.55 -21.06
CA ASN A 205 -9.22 -19.18 -20.72
C ASN A 205 -9.39 -17.69 -20.42
N GLY A 206 -8.29 -16.93 -20.36
CA GLY A 206 -8.32 -15.49 -20.13
C GLY A 206 -8.85 -14.74 -21.36
N LEU A 207 -9.90 -13.95 -21.18
CA LEU A 207 -10.40 -13.03 -22.20
C LEU A 207 -9.95 -11.58 -21.89
N SER A 208 -8.93 -11.12 -22.60
CA SER A 208 -8.47 -9.74 -22.52
C SER A 208 -9.48 -8.76 -23.13
N MET A 209 -9.64 -7.61 -22.48
CA MET A 209 -10.36 -6.48 -23.08
C MET A 209 -9.68 -6.00 -24.36
N SER A 210 -10.48 -5.47 -25.30
CA SER A 210 -9.94 -4.84 -26.51
C SER A 210 -9.21 -3.54 -26.19
N ASP A 211 -8.27 -3.14 -27.05
CA ASP A 211 -7.55 -1.86 -26.91
C ASP A 211 -8.51 -0.65 -26.83
N ALA A 212 -9.61 -0.69 -27.58
CA ALA A 212 -10.64 0.35 -27.56
C ALA A 212 -11.37 0.43 -26.19
N ALA A 213 -11.70 -0.73 -25.59
CA ALA A 213 -12.33 -0.77 -24.28
C ALA A 213 -11.37 -0.29 -23.17
N LEU A 214 -10.10 -0.68 -23.29
CA LEU A 214 -9.03 -0.25 -22.39
C LEU A 214 -8.81 1.27 -22.46
N GLU A 215 -8.74 1.83 -23.66
CA GLU A 215 -8.56 3.28 -23.84
C GLU A 215 -9.75 4.06 -23.30
N ASN A 216 -10.98 3.63 -23.60
CA ASN A 216 -12.18 4.24 -23.04
C ASN A 216 -12.19 4.22 -21.51
N THR A 217 -11.79 3.11 -20.89
CA THR A 217 -11.67 2.98 -19.43
C THR A 217 -10.69 4.00 -18.85
N ARG A 218 -9.54 4.22 -19.51
CA ARG A 218 -8.54 5.20 -19.08
C ARG A 218 -9.05 6.63 -19.19
N GLN A 219 -9.71 6.99 -20.31
CA GLN A 219 -10.26 8.32 -20.50
C GLN A 219 -11.30 8.68 -19.43
N ILE A 220 -12.17 7.73 -19.06
CA ILE A 220 -13.13 7.91 -17.97
C ILE A 220 -12.42 8.10 -16.61
N ALA A 221 -11.34 7.34 -16.37
CA ALA A 221 -10.57 7.48 -15.13
C ALA A 221 -9.91 8.85 -14.99
N VAL A 222 -9.26 9.35 -16.06
CA VAL A 222 -8.63 10.68 -16.09
C VAL A 222 -9.66 11.79 -15.90
N GLY A 223 -10.83 11.67 -16.54
CA GLY A 223 -11.91 12.64 -16.44
C GLY A 223 -12.67 12.64 -15.11
N ASN A 224 -12.39 11.70 -14.20
CA ASN A 224 -13.14 11.55 -12.95
C ASN A 224 -12.20 11.56 -11.73
N PRO A 225 -12.00 12.73 -11.08
CA PRO A 225 -11.18 12.84 -9.88
C PRO A 225 -11.63 11.93 -8.72
N GLY A 226 -12.92 11.58 -8.66
CA GLY A 226 -13.47 10.65 -7.68
C GLY A 226 -13.04 9.20 -7.89
N LEU A 227 -12.60 8.85 -9.10
CA LEU A 227 -11.94 7.58 -9.38
C LEU A 227 -10.46 7.65 -9.02
N VAL A 228 -9.75 8.75 -9.25
CA VAL A 228 -8.30 8.81 -9.01
C VAL A 228 -7.95 9.01 -7.53
N GLY A 229 -8.66 9.90 -6.83
CA GLY A 229 -8.24 10.34 -5.48
C GLY A 229 -8.70 9.45 -4.32
N GLY A 230 -9.60 8.48 -4.53
CA GLY A 230 -10.03 7.52 -3.50
C GLY A 230 -10.78 8.10 -2.29
N LYS A 231 -11.04 9.42 -2.24
CA LYS A 231 -11.60 10.10 -1.07
C LYS A 231 -12.96 9.55 -0.65
N LEU A 232 -13.87 9.35 -1.60
CA LEU A 232 -15.23 8.88 -1.27
C LEU A 232 -15.21 7.47 -0.71
N GLN A 233 -14.36 6.60 -1.26
CA GLN A 233 -14.15 5.23 -0.80
C GLN A 233 -13.52 5.22 0.58
N TRP A 234 -12.49 6.06 0.79
CA TRP A 234 -11.85 6.26 2.08
C TRP A 234 -12.83 6.71 3.16
N ASP A 235 -13.57 7.79 2.92
CA ASP A 235 -14.55 8.32 3.88
C ASP A 235 -15.59 7.24 4.24
N ALA A 236 -16.02 6.42 3.27
CA ALA A 236 -16.96 5.33 3.51
C ALA A 236 -16.39 4.20 4.38
N LEU A 237 -15.11 3.86 4.16
CA LEU A 237 -14.40 2.84 4.93
C LEU A 237 -14.08 3.31 6.34
N VAL A 238 -13.69 4.58 6.53
CA VAL A 238 -13.51 5.19 7.86
C VAL A 238 -14.82 5.14 8.64
N ARG A 239 -15.95 5.57 8.03
CA ARG A 239 -17.27 5.44 8.68
C ARG A 239 -17.60 4.00 9.05
N ARG A 240 -17.10 3.02 8.29
CA ARG A 240 -17.28 1.59 8.62
C ARG A 240 -16.41 1.19 9.81
N MET A 241 -15.14 1.59 9.83
CA MET A 241 -14.24 1.31 10.97
C MET A 241 -14.77 1.93 12.25
N ASP A 242 -15.29 3.15 12.21
CA ASP A 242 -15.95 3.81 13.35
C ASP A 242 -17.11 3.00 13.95
N ARG A 243 -17.78 2.14 13.15
CA ARG A 243 -18.84 1.24 13.63
C ARG A 243 -18.33 -0.12 14.08
N ILE A 244 -17.24 -0.61 13.49
CA ILE A 244 -16.70 -1.96 13.77
C ILE A 244 -15.82 -1.92 15.01
N ASP A 245 -14.85 -1.02 15.03
CA ASP A 245 -13.89 -0.88 16.12
C ASP A 245 -13.28 0.53 16.08
N PRO A 246 -13.79 1.49 16.88
CA PRO A 246 -13.23 2.84 16.92
C PRO A 246 -11.91 2.95 17.71
N SER A 247 -11.43 1.86 18.35
CA SER A 247 -10.20 1.89 19.17
C SER A 247 -8.93 2.22 18.38
N TYR A 248 -8.96 2.10 17.06
CA TYR A 248 -7.83 2.52 16.21
C TYR A 248 -7.48 4.01 16.38
N ARG A 249 -8.42 4.83 16.86
CA ARG A 249 -8.22 6.26 17.11
C ARG A 249 -7.47 6.57 18.41
N GLU A 250 -7.27 5.57 19.27
CA GLU A 250 -6.68 5.72 20.61
C GLU A 250 -5.16 5.83 20.62
#